data_AF-A0A4Q4M604-F1
#
_entry.id   AF-A0A4Q4M604-F1
#
_cell.length_a   1.000
_cell.length_b   1.000
_cell.length_c   1.000
_cell.angle_alpha   90.00
_cell.angle_beta   90.00
_cell.angle_gamma   90.00
#
_symmetry.space_group_name_H-M   'P 1'
#
loop_
_entity.id
_entity.type
_entity.pdbx_description
1 polymer ?
#
loop_
_entity_poly.entity_id
_entity_poly.type
_entity_poly.pdbx_seq_one_letter_code
_entity_poly.pdbx_strand_id
1 'polypeptide(L)'
;TSDAGRLGFLPLAEWDEHNSYDEDVPSRLRYSIEWKVVVNNKTLSKDTEQDVVLAPSAYWRLYLRAKVDKLLSRKLPHGRHVKCDDTSVVASVNDRSERDLTKRFDDMDVDWSLVERQLMRWGELLRSGKKLRVDLSFNYVELAPPSAAAARNRGNKRGSSTTQSMLADRASQLDAEQETSA
;
A
#
# COMPACT_ATOMS: atom_id res chain seq x y z
N THR A 1 -43.37 -1.01 11.61
CA THR A 1 -42.99 -2.28 10.97
C THR A 1 -41.48 -2.35 10.96
N SER A 2 -40.91 -3.07 11.91
CA SER A 2 -39.47 -3.19 12.10
C SER A 2 -38.86 -3.91 10.90
N ASP A 3 -37.82 -3.31 10.32
CA ASP A 3 -36.92 -3.90 9.33
C ASP A 3 -36.07 -5.01 9.99
N ALA A 4 -36.73 -6.01 10.58
CA ALA A 4 -36.13 -7.06 11.40
C ALA A 4 -35.46 -8.16 10.56
N GLY A 5 -35.34 -7.97 9.24
CA GLY A 5 -34.88 -8.99 8.32
C GLY A 5 -33.38 -8.95 8.06
N ARG A 6 -32.76 -7.77 7.92
CA ARG A 6 -31.43 -7.69 7.30
C ARG A 6 -30.33 -7.30 8.29
N LEU A 7 -29.27 -8.11 8.38
CA LEU A 7 -28.10 -7.76 9.16
C LEU A 7 -27.42 -6.52 8.58
N GLY A 8 -27.19 -5.54 9.45
CA GLY A 8 -26.38 -4.36 9.17
C GLY A 8 -25.07 -4.39 9.95
N PHE A 9 -24.17 -3.47 9.58
CA PHE A 9 -22.96 -3.19 10.36
C PHE A 9 -23.30 -2.47 11.66
N LEU A 10 -22.43 -2.59 12.66
CA LEU A 10 -22.56 -1.85 13.90
C LEU A 10 -22.25 -0.35 13.64
N PRO A 11 -23.14 0.57 14.06
CA PRO A 11 -22.84 2.00 14.02
C PRO A 11 -21.62 2.32 14.87
N LEU A 12 -20.77 3.24 14.39
CA LEU A 12 -19.54 3.62 15.09
C LEU A 12 -19.79 4.12 16.53
N ALA A 13 -20.91 4.79 16.78
CA ALA A 13 -21.28 5.28 18.11
C ALA A 13 -21.60 4.18 19.13
N GLU A 14 -21.93 2.96 18.65
CA GLU A 14 -22.22 1.78 19.48
C GLU A 14 -21.01 0.84 19.60
N TRP A 15 -19.92 1.14 18.89
CA TRP A 15 -18.77 0.26 18.81
C TRP A 15 -17.83 0.44 20.00
N ASP A 16 -17.43 -0.68 20.58
CA ASP A 16 -16.50 -0.84 21.68
C ASP A 16 -15.41 -1.83 21.27
N GLU A 17 -14.17 -1.37 21.28
CA GLU A 17 -13.00 -2.17 20.89
C GLU A 17 -12.74 -3.37 21.81
N HIS A 18 -13.29 -3.36 23.03
CA HIS A 18 -13.11 -4.43 24.02
C HIS A 18 -14.23 -5.47 24.00
N ASN A 19 -15.28 -5.27 23.19
CA ASN A 19 -16.39 -6.19 23.07
C ASN A 19 -16.12 -7.24 21.98
N SER A 20 -16.39 -8.51 22.28
CA SER A 20 -16.16 -9.61 21.34
C SER A 20 -17.22 -9.71 20.24
N TYR A 21 -18.43 -9.16 20.47
CA TYR A 21 -19.58 -9.28 19.56
C TYR A 21 -19.86 -10.71 19.08
N ASP A 22 -19.44 -11.71 19.86
CA ASP A 22 -19.61 -13.13 19.54
C ASP A 22 -20.97 -13.59 20.07
N GLU A 23 -21.97 -13.52 19.19
CA GLU A 23 -23.34 -13.90 19.48
C GLU A 23 -23.67 -15.24 18.80
N ASP A 24 -24.40 -16.13 19.49
CA ASP A 24 -24.85 -17.43 18.95
C ASP A 24 -25.73 -17.25 17.69
N VAL A 25 -26.59 -16.23 17.72
CA VAL A 25 -27.38 -15.79 16.58
C VAL A 25 -26.96 -14.36 16.26
N PRO A 26 -26.23 -14.12 15.15
CA PRO A 26 -25.71 -12.79 14.83
C PRO A 26 -26.85 -11.77 14.70
N SER A 27 -26.81 -10.71 15.51
CA SER A 27 -27.69 -9.54 15.39
C SER A 27 -27.09 -8.43 14.50
N ARG A 28 -25.80 -8.55 14.17
CA ARG A 28 -25.02 -7.66 13.29
C ARG A 28 -24.19 -8.46 12.29
N LEU A 29 -23.75 -7.80 11.22
CA LEU A 29 -22.75 -8.37 10.33
C LEU A 29 -21.40 -8.46 11.03
N ARG A 30 -20.78 -9.64 10.93
CA ARG A 30 -19.43 -9.92 11.40
C ARG A 30 -18.62 -10.54 10.27
N TYR A 31 -17.40 -10.07 10.06
CA TYR A 31 -16.50 -10.57 9.03
C TYR A 31 -15.05 -10.48 9.48
N SER A 32 -14.17 -11.12 8.72
CA SER A 32 -12.72 -11.00 8.90
C SER A 32 -12.10 -10.22 7.75
N ILE A 33 -11.02 -9.50 8.01
CA ILE A 33 -10.20 -8.86 6.98
C ILE A 33 -8.85 -9.56 6.96
N GLU A 34 -8.45 -10.18 5.85
CA GLU A 34 -7.04 -10.47 5.62
C GLU A 34 -6.47 -9.37 4.75
N TRP A 35 -5.31 -8.84 5.11
CA TRP A 35 -4.68 -7.80 4.31
C TRP A 35 -3.19 -8.05 4.14
N LYS A 36 -2.67 -7.67 2.97
CA LYS A 36 -1.24 -7.74 2.66
C LYS A 36 -0.77 -6.49 1.97
N VAL A 37 0.50 -6.16 2.20
CA VAL A 37 1.21 -5.12 1.46
C VAL A 37 2.23 -5.82 0.58
N VAL A 38 2.21 -5.49 -0.71
CA VAL A 38 3.12 -6.02 -1.72
C VAL A 38 3.90 -4.85 -2.30
N VAL A 39 5.22 -4.96 -2.42
CA VAL A 39 6.07 -3.95 -3.08
C VAL A 39 6.81 -4.62 -4.23
N ASN A 40 6.67 -4.12 -5.46
CA ASN A 40 7.29 -4.70 -6.66
C ASN A 40 7.07 -6.23 -6.75
N ASN A 41 5.81 -6.68 -6.58
CA ASN A 41 5.39 -8.08 -6.55
C ASN A 41 5.97 -8.95 -5.42
N LYS A 42 6.61 -8.35 -4.40
CA LYS A 42 7.10 -9.06 -3.22
C LYS A 42 6.26 -8.70 -2.01
N THR A 43 5.68 -9.71 -1.35
CA THR A 43 4.92 -9.51 -0.11
C THR A 43 5.83 -8.96 0.98
N LEU A 44 5.52 -7.76 1.47
CA LEU A 44 6.21 -7.10 2.57
C LEU A 44 5.69 -7.58 3.93
N SER A 45 4.37 -7.75 4.03
CA SER A 45 3.70 -8.29 5.22
C SER A 45 2.29 -8.77 4.87
N LYS A 46 1.75 -9.65 5.72
CA LYS A 46 0.36 -10.08 5.73
C LYS A 46 -0.14 -10.10 7.17
N ASP A 47 -1.39 -9.73 7.40
CA ASP A 47 -2.03 -9.75 8.72
C ASP A 47 -3.54 -10.04 8.58
N THR A 48 -4.20 -10.27 9.73
CA THR A 48 -5.63 -10.58 9.81
C THR A 48 -6.31 -9.80 10.93
N GLU A 49 -7.42 -9.17 10.62
CA GLU A 49 -8.36 -8.58 11.58
C GLU A 49 -9.57 -9.52 11.70
N GLN A 50 -9.84 -9.98 12.91
CA GLN A 50 -10.98 -10.84 13.20
C GLN A 50 -12.14 -10.04 13.78
N ASP A 51 -13.34 -10.63 13.71
CA ASP A 51 -14.54 -10.14 14.37
C ASP A 51 -14.87 -8.65 14.08
N VAL A 52 -14.62 -8.22 12.85
CA VAL A 52 -14.93 -6.86 12.42
C VAL A 52 -16.44 -6.73 12.24
N VAL A 53 -17.04 -5.80 12.99
CA VAL A 53 -18.48 -5.50 12.95
C VAL A 53 -18.81 -4.13 12.38
N LEU A 54 -17.80 -3.26 12.25
CA LEU A 54 -17.93 -1.96 11.59
C LEU A 54 -18.06 -2.12 10.08
N ALA A 55 -18.64 -1.12 9.41
CA ALA A 55 -18.61 -1.07 7.95
C ALA A 55 -17.14 -1.01 7.44
N PRO A 56 -16.78 -1.74 6.37
CA PRO A 56 -15.46 -1.69 5.75
C PRO A 56 -14.90 -0.27 5.56
N SER A 57 -15.69 0.69 5.10
CA SER A 57 -15.25 2.09 4.96
C SER A 57 -14.85 2.74 6.30
N ALA A 58 -15.63 2.49 7.36
CA ALA A 58 -15.35 3.02 8.69
C ALA A 58 -14.08 2.37 9.27
N TYR A 59 -13.99 1.04 9.22
CA TYR A 59 -12.82 0.31 9.72
C TYR A 59 -11.54 0.68 8.96
N TRP A 60 -11.63 0.84 7.64
CA TRP A 60 -10.55 1.32 6.78
C TRP A 60 -10.00 2.67 7.26
N ARG A 61 -10.89 3.65 7.45
CA ARG A 61 -10.53 5.02 7.81
C ARG A 61 -9.96 5.15 9.22
N LEU A 62 -10.47 4.37 10.17
CA LEU A 62 -10.09 4.47 11.58
C LEU A 62 -8.82 3.68 11.91
N TYR A 63 -8.69 2.46 11.37
CA TYR A 63 -7.69 1.50 11.82
C TYR A 63 -6.77 1.06 10.70
N LEU A 64 -7.35 0.47 9.65
CA LEU A 64 -6.54 -0.33 8.72
C LEU A 64 -5.58 0.54 7.91
N ARG A 65 -5.99 1.73 7.49
CA ARG A 65 -5.11 2.66 6.78
C ARG A 65 -3.86 3.00 7.60
N ALA A 66 -4.05 3.36 8.87
CA ALA A 66 -2.94 3.70 9.77
C ALA A 66 -2.02 2.50 10.01
N LYS A 67 -2.55 1.26 10.08
CA LYS A 67 -1.73 0.04 10.18
C LYS A 67 -0.86 -0.16 8.94
N VAL A 68 -1.40 0.06 7.74
CA VAL A 68 -0.65 0.00 6.47
C VAL A 68 0.45 1.05 6.43
N ASP A 69 0.13 2.31 6.75
CA ASP A 69 1.10 3.42 6.76
C ASP A 69 2.23 3.20 7.77
N LYS A 70 1.89 2.73 8.98
CA LYS A 70 2.86 2.38 10.02
C LYS A 70 3.73 1.20 9.60
N LEU A 71 3.17 0.22 8.90
CA LEU A 71 3.93 -0.91 8.38
C LEU A 71 4.96 -0.44 7.34
N LEU A 72 4.54 0.40 6.38
CA LEU A 72 5.41 0.93 5.33
C LEU A 72 6.56 1.75 5.91
N SER A 73 6.26 2.69 6.81
CA SER A 73 7.29 3.53 7.46
C SER A 73 8.29 2.72 8.29
N ARG A 74 7.87 1.62 8.91
CA ARG A 74 8.74 0.73 9.69
C ARG A 74 9.60 -0.20 8.83
N LYS A 75 9.06 -0.70 7.71
CA LYS A 75 9.68 -1.77 6.91
C LYS A 75 10.48 -1.24 5.73
N LEU A 76 10.19 -0.05 5.23
CA LEU A 76 10.93 0.54 4.12
C LEU A 76 12.21 1.26 4.63
N PRO A 77 13.36 1.01 4.00
CA PRO A 77 14.58 1.76 4.28
C PRO A 77 14.39 3.26 4.06
N HIS A 78 15.12 4.07 4.83
CA HIS A 78 15.08 5.52 4.73
C HIS A 78 15.46 5.94 3.30
N GLY A 79 14.65 6.80 2.67
CA GLY A 79 14.85 7.26 1.29
C GLY A 79 14.22 6.37 0.21
N ARG A 80 13.62 5.22 0.56
CA ARG A 80 12.75 4.51 -0.39
C ARG A 80 11.37 5.15 -0.41
N HIS A 81 10.99 5.63 -1.58
CA HIS A 81 9.65 6.13 -1.82
C HIS A 81 8.87 5.07 -2.57
N VAL A 82 7.67 4.77 -2.10
CA VAL A 82 6.74 3.87 -2.78
C VAL A 82 5.44 4.62 -3.04
N LYS A 83 4.75 4.24 -4.10
CA LYS A 83 3.39 4.66 -4.40
C LYS A 83 2.51 3.42 -4.46
N CYS A 84 1.30 3.51 -3.91
CA CYS A 84 0.30 2.49 -4.21
C CYS A 84 -0.02 2.59 -5.72
N ASP A 85 -0.05 1.45 -6.40
CA ASP A 85 -0.40 1.33 -7.82
C ASP A 85 -1.88 0.93 -7.91
N ASP A 86 -2.23 -0.16 -7.24
CA ASP A 86 -3.61 -0.63 -7.13
C ASP A 86 -3.90 -1.27 -5.77
N THR A 87 -5.17 -1.33 -5.43
CA THR A 87 -5.69 -2.17 -4.35
C THR A 87 -6.62 -3.22 -4.93
N SER A 88 -6.26 -4.49 -4.76
CA SER A 88 -7.13 -5.61 -5.08
C SER A 88 -7.97 -5.99 -3.85
N VAL A 89 -9.26 -6.19 -4.04
CA VAL A 89 -10.24 -6.54 -3.02
C VAL A 89 -10.98 -7.81 -3.44
N VAL A 90 -11.04 -8.80 -2.54
CA VAL A 90 -11.88 -9.98 -2.70
C VAL A 90 -12.80 -10.09 -1.49
N ALA A 91 -14.11 -9.97 -1.67
CA ALA A 91 -15.06 -10.34 -0.63
C ALA A 91 -15.57 -11.76 -0.91
N SER A 92 -15.56 -12.62 0.09
CA SER A 92 -15.92 -14.03 -0.01
C SER A 92 -16.77 -14.47 1.18
N VAL A 93 -17.48 -15.58 0.99
CA VAL A 93 -18.18 -16.32 2.03
C VAL A 93 -17.81 -17.80 1.90
N ASN A 94 -17.70 -18.53 3.01
CA ASN A 94 -17.40 -19.97 2.98
C ASN A 94 -18.60 -20.85 2.53
N ASP A 95 -19.32 -20.38 1.51
CA ASP A 95 -20.35 -21.12 0.81
C ASP A 95 -19.94 -21.32 -0.64
N ARG A 96 -19.73 -22.59 -1.03
CA ARG A 96 -19.28 -22.96 -2.39
C ARG A 96 -20.28 -22.60 -3.50
N SER A 97 -21.52 -22.28 -3.16
CA SER A 97 -22.55 -21.88 -4.13
C SER A 97 -22.51 -20.38 -4.44
N GLU A 98 -21.89 -19.59 -3.57
CA GLU A 98 -21.72 -18.16 -3.74
C GLU A 98 -20.44 -17.84 -4.50
N ARG A 99 -20.48 -16.77 -5.29
CA ARG A 99 -19.31 -16.29 -6.02
C ARG A 99 -18.65 -15.13 -5.30
N ASP A 100 -17.33 -15.16 -5.23
CA ASP A 100 -16.57 -14.05 -4.70
C ASP A 100 -16.79 -12.75 -5.49
N LEU A 101 -16.81 -11.63 -4.78
CA LEU A 101 -16.68 -10.32 -5.38
C LEU A 101 -15.19 -10.01 -5.50
N THR A 102 -14.67 -10.00 -6.72
CA THR A 102 -13.29 -9.60 -7.01
C THR A 102 -13.26 -8.27 -7.74
N LYS A 103 -12.55 -7.29 -7.18
CA LYS A 103 -12.37 -5.95 -7.76
C LYS A 103 -10.94 -5.45 -7.58
N ARG A 104 -10.55 -4.57 -8.48
CA ARG A 104 -9.30 -3.80 -8.41
C ARG A 104 -9.66 -2.32 -8.49
N PHE A 105 -8.99 -1.53 -7.67
CA PHE A 105 -9.16 -0.09 -7.56
C PHE A 105 -7.81 0.60 -7.69
N ASP A 106 -7.79 1.82 -8.21
CA ASP A 106 -6.57 2.59 -8.35
C ASP A 106 -6.09 3.09 -6.98
N ASP A 107 -4.77 3.06 -6.78
CA ASP A 107 -4.13 3.43 -5.52
C ASP A 107 -4.81 2.74 -4.32
N MET A 108 -5.35 3.52 -3.37
CA MET A 108 -6.12 3.02 -2.21
C MET A 108 -7.57 3.49 -2.22
N ASP A 109 -8.07 3.96 -3.37
CA ASP A 109 -9.42 4.54 -3.52
C ASP A 109 -10.46 3.45 -3.79
N VAL A 110 -10.70 2.63 -2.76
CA VAL A 110 -11.64 1.53 -2.83
C VAL A 110 -13.08 2.04 -2.74
N ASP A 111 -13.95 1.62 -3.68
CA ASP A 111 -15.40 1.77 -3.53
C ASP A 111 -15.93 0.81 -2.46
N TRP A 112 -15.81 1.22 -1.21
CA TRP A 112 -16.27 0.46 -0.05
C TRP A 112 -17.76 0.18 -0.09
N SER A 113 -18.55 1.04 -0.74
CA SER A 113 -20.00 0.86 -0.83
C SER A 113 -20.36 -0.42 -1.58
N LEU A 114 -19.56 -0.80 -2.58
CA LEU A 114 -19.73 -2.05 -3.33
C LEU A 114 -19.46 -3.27 -2.44
N VAL A 115 -18.39 -3.22 -1.65
CA VAL A 115 -18.00 -4.29 -0.72
C VAL A 115 -19.06 -4.43 0.38
N GLU A 116 -19.47 -3.33 0.98
CA GLU A 116 -20.50 -3.24 2.01
C GLU A 116 -21.84 -3.83 1.54
N ARG A 117 -22.29 -3.44 0.33
CA ARG A 117 -23.52 -3.99 -0.26
C ARG A 117 -23.43 -5.50 -0.45
N GLN A 118 -22.27 -6.01 -0.86
CA GLN A 118 -22.09 -7.44 -1.06
C GLN A 118 -22.12 -8.20 0.27
N LEU A 119 -21.41 -7.74 1.30
CA LEU A 119 -21.46 -8.34 2.62
C LEU A 119 -22.87 -8.33 3.21
N MET A 120 -23.61 -7.23 3.05
CA MET A 120 -25.02 -7.14 3.48
C MET A 120 -25.96 -8.09 2.71
N ARG A 121 -25.61 -8.52 1.50
CA ARG A 121 -26.40 -9.54 0.76
C ARG A 121 -26.17 -10.94 1.33
N TRP A 122 -24.97 -11.21 1.84
CA TRP A 122 -24.63 -12.48 2.48
C TRP A 122 -24.99 -12.54 3.97
N GLY A 123 -25.73 -11.56 4.50
CA GLY A 123 -26.14 -11.54 5.91
C GLY A 123 -26.92 -12.79 6.36
N GLU A 124 -27.80 -13.33 5.52
CA GLU A 124 -28.52 -14.58 5.86
C GLU A 124 -27.59 -15.80 5.92
N LEU A 125 -26.55 -15.80 5.08
CA LEU A 125 -25.56 -16.87 5.11
C LEU A 125 -24.79 -16.84 6.42
N LEU A 126 -24.45 -15.65 6.93
CA LEU A 126 -23.85 -15.48 8.24
C LEU A 126 -24.75 -16.05 9.34
N ARG A 127 -26.07 -15.79 9.31
CA ARG A 127 -27.01 -16.41 10.27
C ARG A 127 -27.09 -17.93 10.15
N SER A 128 -26.87 -18.48 8.95
CA SER A 128 -26.78 -19.93 8.73
C SER A 128 -25.43 -20.54 9.17
N GLY A 129 -24.55 -19.77 9.83
CA GLY A 129 -23.24 -20.20 10.32
C GLY A 129 -22.10 -20.07 9.31
N LYS A 130 -22.32 -19.39 8.18
CA LYS A 130 -21.25 -19.10 7.21
C LYS A 130 -20.37 -17.94 7.70
N LYS A 131 -19.14 -17.90 7.20
CA LYS A 131 -18.13 -16.90 7.57
C LYS A 131 -17.85 -15.99 6.38
N LEU A 132 -17.95 -14.68 6.62
CA LEU A 132 -17.64 -13.64 5.65
C LEU A 132 -16.17 -13.20 5.79
N ARG A 133 -15.52 -12.92 4.66
CA ARG A 133 -14.13 -12.47 4.60
C ARG A 133 -13.95 -11.39 3.55
N VAL A 134 -13.06 -10.44 3.83
CA VAL A 134 -12.56 -9.46 2.87
C VAL A 134 -11.04 -9.59 2.80
N ASP A 135 -10.51 -10.03 1.67
CA ASP A 135 -9.08 -10.06 1.40
C ASP A 135 -8.66 -8.78 0.66
N LEU A 136 -7.63 -8.09 1.18
CA LEU A 136 -7.08 -6.84 0.64
C LEU A 136 -5.62 -7.03 0.26
N SER A 137 -5.25 -6.61 -0.95
CA SER A 137 -3.87 -6.53 -1.41
C SER A 137 -3.56 -5.10 -1.82
N PHE A 138 -2.76 -4.42 -1.02
CA PHE A 138 -2.23 -3.09 -1.36
C PHE A 138 -0.93 -3.28 -2.14
N ASN A 139 -0.98 -3.01 -3.44
CA ASN A 139 0.14 -3.25 -4.35
C ASN A 139 0.88 -1.92 -4.58
N TYR A 140 2.14 -1.88 -4.16
CA TYR A 140 3.00 -0.73 -4.24
C TYR A 140 4.11 -0.94 -5.26
N VAL A 141 4.50 0.15 -5.91
CA VAL A 141 5.67 0.24 -6.77
C VAL A 141 6.70 1.17 -6.13
N GLU A 142 7.97 0.81 -6.22
CA GLU A 142 9.05 1.73 -5.83
C GLU A 142 9.13 2.88 -6.83
N LEU A 143 9.08 4.10 -6.33
CA LEU A 143 9.40 5.28 -7.11
C LEU A 143 10.92 5.33 -7.25
N ALA A 144 11.41 5.52 -8.47
CA ALA A 144 12.81 5.82 -8.67
C ALA A 144 13.18 7.02 -7.78
N PRO A 145 14.35 7.00 -7.10
CA PRO A 145 14.83 8.19 -6.41
C PRO A 145 14.73 9.35 -7.39
N PRO A 146 14.28 10.55 -6.97
CA PRO A 146 14.35 11.73 -7.82
C PRO A 146 15.81 11.86 -8.24
N SER A 147 16.10 11.43 -9.46
CA SER A 147 17.48 11.35 -9.89
C SER A 147 18.04 12.76 -9.83
N ALA A 148 19.33 12.85 -9.51
CA ALA A 148 20.14 14.02 -9.75
C ALA A 148 20.16 14.46 -11.25
N ALA A 149 19.21 14.05 -12.09
CA ALA A 149 19.01 14.57 -13.44
C ALA A 149 18.61 16.06 -13.44
N ALA A 150 18.04 16.60 -12.35
CA ALA A 150 17.87 18.04 -12.21
C ALA A 150 19.19 18.79 -11.91
N ALA A 151 20.24 18.09 -11.43
CA ALA A 151 21.55 18.69 -11.16
C ALA A 151 22.49 18.66 -12.38
N ARG A 152 22.12 17.99 -13.49
CA ARG A 152 22.99 17.86 -14.67
C ARG A 152 22.74 18.92 -15.77
N ASN A 153 21.78 19.83 -15.59
CA ASN A 153 21.48 20.90 -16.54
C ASN A 153 21.73 22.33 -15.99
N ARG A 154 22.77 22.50 -15.18
CA ARG A 154 23.50 23.78 -15.13
C ARG A 154 24.95 23.50 -15.49
N GLY A 155 25.27 23.81 -16.74
CA GLY A 155 26.50 23.39 -17.37
C GLY A 155 27.76 23.86 -16.64
N ASN A 156 28.79 23.03 -16.73
CA ASN A 156 30.01 23.52 -17.35
C ASN A 156 30.70 22.41 -18.12
N LYS A 157 31.34 22.87 -19.19
CA LYS A 157 31.91 22.11 -20.30
C LYS A 157 32.97 21.10 -19.85
N ARG A 158 33.17 20.16 -20.78
CA ARG A 158 34.46 19.59 -21.21
C ARG A 158 34.84 18.26 -20.53
N GLY A 159 34.60 17.19 -21.30
CA GLY A 159 35.29 15.93 -21.09
C GLY A 159 36.80 16.17 -21.13
N SER A 160 37.47 15.78 -20.05
CA SER A 160 38.92 15.67 -20.03
C SER A 160 39.27 14.25 -20.49
N SER A 161 39.56 14.14 -21.78
CA SER A 161 40.24 12.97 -22.35
C SER A 161 41.73 13.07 -22.01
N THR A 162 42.34 11.95 -21.65
CA THR A 162 43.71 11.76 -21.15
C THR A 162 44.83 12.29 -22.08
N THR A 163 44.50 12.86 -23.23
CA THR A 163 45.45 13.44 -24.20
C THR A 163 45.81 14.91 -23.97
N GLN A 164 45.06 15.69 -23.16
CA GLN A 164 45.43 17.11 -22.91
C GLN A 164 46.44 17.31 -21.78
N SER A 165 46.55 16.37 -20.83
CA SER A 165 47.53 16.48 -19.73
C SER A 165 48.98 16.36 -20.22
N MET A 166 49.23 15.58 -21.27
CA MET A 166 50.60 15.33 -21.76
C MET A 166 51.17 16.46 -22.65
N LEU A 167 50.36 17.45 -23.05
CA LEU A 167 50.81 18.58 -23.86
C LEU A 167 51.23 19.81 -23.03
N ALA A 168 50.78 19.92 -21.77
CA ALA A 168 51.17 21.00 -20.88
C ALA A 168 52.56 20.78 -20.25
N ASP A 169 52.94 19.52 -20.00
CA ASP A 169 54.26 19.18 -19.43
C ASP A 169 55.41 19.42 -20.42
N ARG A 170 55.15 19.40 -21.74
CA ARG A 170 56.19 19.60 -22.75
C ARG A 170 56.47 21.07 -23.10
N ALA A 171 55.57 21.98 -22.74
CA ALA A 171 55.77 23.42 -22.92
C ALA A 171 56.53 24.08 -21.75
N SER A 172 56.57 23.42 -20.58
CA SER A 172 57.23 23.95 -19.37
C SER A 172 58.71 23.56 -19.26
N GLN A 173 59.23 22.71 -20.15
CA GLN A 173 60.65 22.31 -20.17
C GLN A 173 61.49 23.04 -21.23
N LEU A 174 60.90 23.91 -22.05
CA LEU A 174 61.64 24.66 -23.08
C LEU A 174 61.97 26.11 -22.71
N ASP A 175 61.50 26.60 -21.55
CA ASP A 175 61.74 27.98 -21.08
C ASP A 175 62.73 28.05 -19.90
N ALA A 176 63.35 26.92 -19.54
CA ALA A 176 64.31 26.81 -18.43
C ALA A 176 65.76 26.53 -18.87
N GLU A 177 66.05 26.48 -20.17
CA GLU A 177 67.42 26.29 -20.71
C GLU A 177 67.95 27.51 -21.49
N GLN A 178 67.54 28.74 -21.13
CA GLN A 178 68.11 29.93 -21.76
C GLN A 178 68.41 31.12 -20.83
N GLU A 179 68.72 30.85 -19.55
CA GLU A 179 69.31 31.84 -18.63
C GLU A 179 70.41 31.24 -17.72
N THR A 180 71.36 30.47 -18.26
CA THR A 180 72.72 30.35 -17.68
C THR A 180 73.72 29.99 -18.78
N SER A 181 74.06 30.96 -19.62
CA SER A 181 75.33 31.00 -20.36
C SER A 181 75.58 32.44 -20.80
N ALA A 182 76.11 33.23 -19.88
CA ALA A 182 77.04 34.31 -20.14
C ALA A 182 77.86 34.56 -18.86
#